data_AF-A0A415MET2-F1
#
_entry.id   AF-A0A415MET2-F1
#
_cell.length_a   1.000
_cell.length_b   1.000
_cell.length_c   1.000
_cell.angle_alpha   90.00
_cell.angle_beta   90.00
_cell.angle_gamma   90.00
#
_symmetry.space_group_name_H-M   'P 1'
#
loop_
_entity.id
_entity.type
_entity.pdbx_description
1 polymer ?
#
loop_
_entity_poly.entity_id
_entity_poly.type
_entity_poly.pdbx_seq_one_letter_code
_entity_poly.pdbx_strand_id
1 'polypeptide(L)' 'MDNITVITLNANDEQIETVLTVDELIYAWQHDIDIPTNDDTVVSCVLSETQLYFETFGELMEALTGSDRKDS' A
#
# COMPACT_ATOMS: atom_id res chain seq x y z
N MET A 1 17.26 2.95 4.06
CA MET A 1 15.91 3.20 3.52
C MET A 1 14.95 2.70 4.57
N ASP A 2 13.94 3.51 4.90
CA ASP A 2 12.91 3.10 5.85
C ASP A 2 11.95 2.14 5.16
N ASN A 3 11.67 1.03 5.82
CA ASN A 3 10.66 0.09 5.35
C ASN A 3 9.27 0.62 5.69
N ILE A 4 8.34 0.35 4.79
CA ILE A 4 6.91 0.52 4.97
C ILE A 4 6.28 -0.85 5.14
N THR A 5 5.46 -1.02 6.18
CA THR A 5 4.62 -2.20 6.34
C THR A 5 3.21 -1.83 5.93
N VAL A 6 2.70 -2.46 4.87
CA VAL A 6 1.32 -2.32 4.40
C VAL A 6 0.51 -3.50 4.90
N ILE A 7 -0.58 -3.23 5.61
CA ILE A 7 -1.51 -4.24 6.13
C ILE A 7 -2.81 -4.17 5.33
N THR A 8 -3.20 -5.29 4.72
CA THR A 8 -4.43 -5.43 3.91
C THR A 8 -5.24 -6.66 4.33
N LEU A 9 -6.45 -6.81 3.81
CA LEU A 9 -7.31 -7.98 4.06
C LEU A 9 -7.44 -8.82 2.81
N ASN A 10 -7.11 -10.11 2.85
CA ASN A 10 -7.34 -11.01 1.71
C ASN A 10 -8.83 -11.30 1.48
N ALA A 11 -9.16 -12.10 0.45
CA ALA A 11 -10.53 -12.49 0.13
C ALA A 11 -11.28 -13.27 1.23
N ASN A 12 -10.57 -13.71 2.29
CA ASN A 12 -11.11 -14.39 3.46
C ASN A 12 -11.13 -13.50 4.72
N ASP A 13 -10.96 -12.18 4.58
CA ASP A 13 -10.85 -11.22 5.68
C ASP A 13 -9.64 -11.47 6.62
N GLU A 14 -8.62 -12.20 6.15
CA GLU A 14 -7.39 -12.40 6.92
C GLU A 14 -6.41 -11.27 6.63
N GLN A 15 -5.74 -10.78 7.69
CA GLN A 15 -4.73 -9.74 7.55
C GLN A 15 -3.48 -10.30 6.87
N ILE A 16 -3.05 -9.61 5.82
CA ILE A 16 -1.76 -9.83 5.15
C ILE A 16 -0.89 -8.60 5.39
N GLU A 17 0.29 -8.85 5.94
CA GLU A 17 1.35 -7.85 6.11
C GLU A 17 2.37 -7.97 4.98
N THR A 18 2.63 -6.87 4.29
CA THR A 18 3.63 -6.78 3.23
C THR A 18 4.67 -5.73 3.62
N VAL A 19 5.93 -6.14 3.74
CA VAL A 19 7.05 -5.25 4.11
C VAL A 19 7.89 -4.97 2.88
N LEU A 20 7.97 -3.69 2.50
CA LEU A 20 8.67 -3.21 1.31
C LEU A 20 9.39 -1.89 1.65
N THR A 21 10.25 -1.41 0.77
CA THR A 21 10.61 0.01 0.76
C THR A 21 9.55 0.83 0.03
N VAL A 22 9.50 2.14 0.28
CA VAL A 22 8.60 3.06 -0.44
C VAL A 22 8.83 2.98 -1.96
N ASP A 23 10.09 2.89 -2.40
CA ASP A 23 10.43 2.80 -3.83
C ASP A 23 9.92 1.50 -4.46
N GLU A 24 10.04 0.36 -3.75
CA GLU A 24 9.51 -0.93 -4.23
C GLU A 24 7.99 -0.93 -4.31
N LEU A 25 7.32 -0.30 -3.34
CA LEU A 25 5.86 -0.16 -3.32
C LEU A 25 5.36 0.71 -4.50
N ILE A 26 6.00 1.86 -4.73
CA ILE A 26 5.69 2.74 -5.86
C ILE A 26 5.98 2.05 -7.20
N TYR A 27 7.10 1.35 -7.31
CA TYR A 27 7.45 0.61 -8.51
C TYR A 27 6.42 -0.47 -8.82
N ALA A 28 6.02 -1.27 -7.82
CA ALA A 28 5.02 -2.31 -7.98
C ALA A 28 3.65 -1.74 -8.42
N TRP A 29 3.23 -0.63 -7.82
CA TRP A 29 2.01 0.09 -8.22
C TRP A 29 2.08 0.62 -9.66
N GLN A 30 3.20 1.23 -10.07
CA GLN A 30 3.35 1.76 -11.43
C GLN A 30 3.42 0.69 -12.52
N HIS A 31 3.88 -0.52 -12.17
CA HIS A 31 4.09 -1.61 -13.12
C HIS A 31 3.02 -2.72 -13.07
N ASP A 32 1.91 -2.50 -12.36
CA ASP A 32 0.84 -3.51 -12.14
C ASP A 32 1.42 -4.86 -11.70
N ILE A 33 2.44 -4.79 -10.85
CA ILE A 33 2.97 -5.99 -10.21
C ILE A 33 1.97 -6.35 -9.13
N ASP A 34 1.49 -7.60 -9.19
CA ASP A 34 0.56 -8.20 -8.25
C ASP A 34 1.21 -8.19 -6.85
N ILE A 35 1.02 -7.11 -6.11
CA ILE A 35 1.32 -7.10 -4.68
C ILE A 35 0.23 -7.99 -4.07
N PRO A 36 0.55 -8.95 -3.20
CA PRO A 36 -0.42 -9.85 -2.58
C PRO A 36 -1.32 -9.14 -1.54
N THR A 37 -1.71 -7.90 -1.84
CA THR A 37 -2.67 -7.08 -1.16
C THR A 37 -3.98 -7.19 -1.93
N ASN A 38 -5.08 -7.49 -1.26
CA ASN A 38 -6.38 -7.31 -1.90
C ASN A 38 -6.53 -5.80 -2.12
N ASP A 39 -6.53 -5.36 -3.37
CA ASP A 39 -6.38 -3.96 -3.77
C ASP A 39 -7.44 -3.02 -3.16
N ASP A 40 -8.54 -3.59 -2.66
CA ASP A 40 -9.71 -2.82 -2.23
C ASP A 40 -9.67 -2.35 -0.77
N THR A 41 -8.76 -2.85 0.07
CA THR A 41 -8.74 -2.44 1.49
C THR A 41 -7.36 -2.47 2.12
N VAL A 42 -6.84 -1.28 2.42
CA VAL A 42 -5.73 -1.10 3.35
C VAL A 42 -6.32 -0.89 4.74
N VAL A 43 -5.73 -1.52 5.74
CA VAL A 43 -6.12 -1.31 7.15
C VAL A 43 -5.16 -0.33 7.79
N SER A 44 -3.86 -0.47 7.54
CA SER A 44 -2.88 0.51 8.00
C SER A 44 -1.54 0.41 7.27
N CYS A 45 -0.79 1.49 7.34
CA CYS A 45 0.58 1.63 6.88
C CYS A 45 1.46 2.06 8.05
N VAL A 46 2.55 1.34 8.31
CA VAL A 46 3.56 1.72 9.31
C VAL A 46 4.81 2.21 8.61
N LEU A 47 5.16 3.48 8.83
CA LEU A 47 6.40 4.10 8.37
C LEU A 47 7.25 4.46 9.58
N SER A 48 8.35 3.72 9.78
CA SER A 48 9.18 3.83 10.99
C SER A 48 8.33 3.66 12.26
N GLU A 49 8.11 4.71 13.06
CA GLU A 49 7.30 4.68 14.29
C GLU A 49 5.88 5.22 14.10
N THR A 50 5.51 5.68 12.90
CA THR A 50 4.20 6.29 12.62
C THR A 50 3.28 5.31 11.92
N GLN A 51 2.10 5.07 12.51
CA GLN A 51 1.03 4.31 11.88
C GLN A 51 -0.01 5.26 11.27
N LEU A 52 -0.32 5.05 10.00
CA LEU A 52 -1.32 5.77 9.22
C LEU A 52 -2.41 4.81 8.76
N TYR A 53 -3.63 5.30 8.63
CA TYR A 53 -4.80 4.54 8.20
C TYR A 53 -5.30 5.11 6.88
N PHE A 54 -5.61 4.23 5.93
CA PHE A 54 -6.10 4.55 4.59
C PHE A 54 -7.27 3.61 4.29
N GLU A 55 -8.31 4.05 3.57
CA GLU A 55 -9.45 3.19 3.25
C GLU A 55 -9.12 2.23 2.10
N THR A 56 -8.25 2.65 1.18
CA THR A 56 -7.88 1.87 -0.01
C THR A 56 -6.38 1.90 -0.30
N PHE A 57 -5.91 0.96 -1.11
CA PHE A 57 -4.53 1.00 -1.61
C PHE A 57 -4.26 2.23 -2.48
N GLY A 58 -5.27 2.68 -3.24
CA GLY A 58 -5.20 3.91 -4.04
C GLY A 58 -4.91 5.16 -3.20
N GLU A 59 -5.58 5.33 -2.06
CA GLU A 59 -5.36 6.47 -1.15
C GLU A 59 -3.96 6.48 -0.54
N LEU A 60 -3.44 5.30 -0.17
CA LEU A 60 -2.04 5.17 0.26
C LEU A 60 -1.08 5.64 -0.83
N MET A 61 -1.31 5.21 -2.07
CA MET A 61 -0.46 5.59 -3.19
C MET A 61 -0.59 7.07 -3.57
N GLU A 62 -1.77 7.66 -3.48
CA GLU A 62 -1.97 9.10 -3.63
C GLU A 62 -1.19 9.87 -2.56
N ALA A 63 -1.22 9.43 -1.30
CA ALA A 63 -0.46 10.08 -0.22
C ALA A 63 1.07 9.96 -0.40
N LEU A 64 1.56 8.84 -0.94
CA LEU A 64 2.98 8.60 -1.17
C LEU A 64 3.52 9.29 -2.43
N THR A 65 2.72 9.37 -3.49
CA THR A 65 3.16 9.85 -4.82
C THR A 65 2.63 11.23 -5.18
N GLY A 66 1.61 11.71 -4.48
CA GLY A 66 0.87 12.94 -4.81
C GLY A 66 0.03 12.82 -6.09
N SER A 67 -0.18 11.62 -6.61
CA SER A 67 -0.91 11.37 -7.85
C SER A 67 -2.02 10.34 -7.60
N ASP A 68 -3.27 10.72 -7.85
CA ASP A 68 -4.35 9.74 -8.02
C ASP A 68 -4.08 9.04 -9.36
N ARG A 69 -4.10 7.70 -9.40
CA ARG A 69 -3.82 6.90 -10.61
C ARG A 69 -4.80 7.18 -11.76
N LYS A 70 -5.80 8.04 -11.54
CA LYS A 70 -6.86 8.44 -12.48
C LYS A 70 -6.42 9.28 -13.69
N ASP A 71 -5.14 9.61 -13.85
CA ASP A 71 -4.65 10.21 -15.10
C ASP A 71 -3.96 9.16 -15.99
N SER A 72 -4.76 8.31 -16.65
CA SER A 72 -4.45 7.65 -17.94
C SER A 72 -5.71 7.17 -18.64
#